data_AF-A0A8S9GSA8-F1
#
_entry.id   AF-A0A8S9GSA8-F1
#
_cell.length_a   1.000
_cell.length_b   1.000
_cell.length_c   1.000
_cell.angle_alpha   90.00
_cell.angle_beta   90.00
_cell.angle_gamma   90.00
#
_symmetry.space_group_name_H-M   'P 1'
#
loop_
_entity.id
_entity.type
_entity.pdbx_description
1 polymer ?
#
loop_
_entity_poly.entity_id
_entity_poly.type
_entity_poly.pdbx_seq_one_letter_code
_entity_poly.pdbx_strand_id
1 'polypeptide(L)'
;EILELCDNRMVLFDNKTTNKRKKAEQVQKLLSLVDSVARKNNGKPFTDELFHELQEEAIKLRDQKKEVESLKGYSKSEISEFKKQIEISYDRQLSRITEMVYLYYILYVLFVVVVQVETKLKETAKRLEKQLGEEQAARLEAEERANEVQKRSSDEIKKLRENLERAERETKELQKKLGKCINL
;
A
#
# COMPACT_ATOMS: atom_id res chain seq x y z
N GLU A 1 3.44 2.26 -14.77
CA GLU A 1 3.82 1.21 -13.82
C GLU A 1 3.75 -0.22 -14.39
N ILE A 2 2.61 -0.92 -14.48
CA ILE A 2 2.62 -2.36 -14.91
C ILE A 2 3.09 -2.56 -16.36
N LEU A 3 2.65 -1.73 -17.31
CA LEU A 3 3.04 -1.88 -18.72
C LEU A 3 4.55 -1.67 -18.93
N GLU A 4 5.17 -0.77 -18.17
CA GLU A 4 6.61 -0.50 -18.24
C GLU A 4 7.42 -1.71 -17.75
N LEU A 5 6.99 -2.39 -16.67
CA LEU A 5 7.61 -3.64 -16.20
C LEU A 5 7.53 -4.76 -17.25
N CYS A 6 6.52 -4.71 -18.12
CA CYS A 6 6.35 -5.65 -19.22
C CYS A 6 7.04 -5.20 -20.52
N ASP A 7 7.93 -4.20 -20.51
CA ASP A 7 8.54 -3.61 -21.72
C ASP A 7 7.48 -3.13 -22.74
N ASN A 8 6.32 -2.69 -22.27
CA ASN A 8 5.17 -2.30 -23.08
C ASN A 8 4.68 -3.39 -24.05
N ARG A 9 4.98 -4.67 -23.78
CA ARG A 9 4.45 -5.81 -24.54
C ARG A 9 2.96 -5.98 -24.23
N MET A 10 2.11 -5.55 -25.16
CA MET A 10 0.66 -5.58 -25.02
C MET A 10 -0.01 -5.98 -26.34
N VAL A 11 -1.10 -6.76 -26.24
CA VAL A 11 -1.97 -7.07 -27.38
C VAL A 11 -3.43 -7.02 -26.94
N LEU A 12 -4.29 -6.41 -27.75
CA LEU A 12 -5.72 -6.32 -27.51
C LEU A 12 -6.46 -7.42 -28.26
N PHE A 13 -7.37 -8.11 -27.58
CA PHE A 13 -8.25 -9.10 -28.18
C PHE A 13 -9.72 -8.65 -28.14
N ASP A 14 -10.33 -8.55 -29.32
CA ASP A 14 -11.78 -8.62 -29.47
C ASP A 14 -12.19 -10.10 -29.48
N ASN A 15 -12.72 -10.59 -28.36
CA ASN A 15 -13.19 -11.98 -28.22
C ASN A 15 -14.60 -12.20 -28.77
N LYS A 16 -15.31 -11.14 -29.19
CA LYS A 16 -16.69 -11.22 -29.72
C LYS A 16 -16.73 -11.28 -31.25
N THR A 17 -15.65 -10.87 -31.91
CA THR A 17 -15.57 -10.92 -33.38
C THR A 17 -15.80 -12.34 -33.93
N THR A 18 -16.66 -12.45 -34.93
CA THR A 18 -16.86 -13.70 -35.70
C THR A 18 -15.99 -13.73 -36.97
N ASN A 19 -15.33 -12.62 -37.30
CA ASN A 19 -14.52 -12.49 -38.51
C ASN A 19 -13.20 -13.27 -38.37
N LYS A 20 -13.04 -14.33 -39.18
CA LYS A 20 -11.86 -15.21 -39.17
C LYS A 20 -10.54 -14.48 -39.44
N ARG A 21 -10.55 -13.49 -40.33
CA ARG A 21 -9.35 -12.69 -40.64
C ARG A 21 -8.92 -11.86 -39.44
N LYS A 22 -9.86 -11.18 -38.77
CA LYS A 22 -9.56 -10.43 -37.54
C LYS A 22 -8.99 -11.34 -36.45
N LYS A 23 -9.56 -12.54 -36.26
CA LYS A 23 -9.03 -13.54 -35.32
C LYS A 23 -7.58 -13.91 -35.65
N ALA A 24 -7.27 -14.19 -36.92
CA ALA A 24 -5.93 -14.53 -37.36
C ALA A 24 -4.94 -13.39 -37.13
N GLU A 25 -5.32 -12.16 -37.45
CA GLU A 25 -4.50 -10.97 -37.23
C GLU A 25 -4.21 -10.74 -35.73
N GLN A 26 -5.18 -10.99 -34.84
CA GLN A 26 -5.00 -10.90 -33.39
C GLN A 26 -4.03 -11.95 -32.85
N VAL A 27 -4.17 -13.22 -33.28
CA VAL A 27 -3.26 -14.31 -32.89
C VAL A 27 -1.86 -14.06 -33.42
N GLN A 28 -1.72 -13.58 -34.65
CA GLN A 28 -0.42 -13.27 -35.24
C GLN A 28 0.31 -12.16 -34.46
N LYS A 29 -0.40 -11.13 -34.01
CA LYS A 29 0.16 -10.09 -33.13
C LYS A 29 0.67 -10.68 -31.82
N LEU A 30 -0.09 -11.56 -31.18
CA LEU A 30 0.35 -12.25 -29.97
C LEU A 30 1.61 -13.09 -30.21
N LEU A 31 1.63 -13.91 -31.25
CA LEU A 31 2.79 -14.76 -31.58
C LEU A 31 4.05 -13.92 -31.86
N SER A 32 3.92 -12.79 -32.55
CA SER A 32 5.06 -11.89 -32.79
C SER A 32 5.69 -11.36 -31.50
N LEU A 33 4.87 -11.11 -30.46
CA LEU A 33 5.36 -10.71 -29.15
C LEU A 33 6.03 -11.89 -28.44
N VAL A 34 5.41 -13.08 -28.46
CA VAL A 34 5.99 -14.31 -27.87
C VAL A 34 7.36 -14.62 -28.48
N ASP A 35 7.48 -14.55 -29.81
CA ASP A 35 8.76 -14.78 -30.52
C ASP A 35 9.82 -13.73 -30.14
N SER A 36 9.40 -12.49 -29.89
CA SER A 36 10.30 -11.46 -29.38
C SER A 36 10.80 -11.80 -27.98
N VAL A 37 9.94 -12.30 -27.10
CA VAL A 37 10.33 -12.74 -25.75
C VAL A 37 11.27 -13.93 -25.83
N ALA A 38 10.94 -14.93 -26.65
CA ALA A 38 11.76 -16.12 -26.83
C ALA A 38 13.16 -15.73 -27.32
N ARG A 39 13.28 -14.85 -28.33
CA ARG A 39 14.58 -14.35 -28.81
C ARG A 39 15.35 -13.60 -27.73
N LYS A 40 14.70 -12.71 -26.97
CA LYS A 40 15.33 -11.97 -25.85
C LYS A 40 15.86 -12.91 -24.77
N ASN A 41 15.19 -14.04 -24.57
CA ASN A 41 15.56 -15.05 -23.58
C ASN A 41 16.43 -16.19 -24.17
N ASN A 42 17.03 -16.00 -25.36
CA ASN A 42 17.86 -17.03 -26.03
C ASN A 42 17.14 -18.37 -26.25
N GLY A 43 15.83 -18.33 -26.48
CA GLY A 43 14.97 -19.51 -26.64
C GLY A 43 14.71 -20.26 -25.33
N LYS A 44 15.25 -19.80 -24.20
CA LYS A 44 15.02 -20.45 -22.91
C LYS A 44 13.64 -20.06 -22.38
N PRO A 45 12.78 -21.05 -22.05
CA PRO A 45 11.53 -20.77 -21.36
C PRO A 45 11.82 -20.21 -19.97
N PHE A 46 10.79 -19.64 -19.34
CA PHE A 46 10.89 -19.27 -17.94
C PHE A 46 11.19 -20.51 -17.09
N THR A 47 12.26 -20.44 -16.31
CA THR A 47 12.68 -21.50 -15.39
C THR A 47 12.80 -20.88 -14.00
N ASP A 48 12.16 -21.51 -13.03
CA ASP A 48 12.25 -21.19 -11.61
C ASP A 48 12.83 -22.40 -10.86
N GLU A 49 13.29 -22.22 -9.62
CA GLU A 49 13.85 -23.27 -8.76
C GLU A 49 12.88 -24.46 -8.66
N LEU A 50 11.58 -24.18 -8.49
CA LEU A 50 10.53 -25.19 -8.46
C LEU A 50 10.41 -25.95 -9.80
N PHE A 51 10.62 -25.27 -10.93
CA PHE A 51 10.57 -25.90 -12.26
C PHE A 51 11.77 -26.82 -12.49
N HIS A 52 12.94 -26.44 -12.00
CA HIS A 52 14.14 -27.28 -12.04
C HIS A 52 13.98 -28.54 -11.18
N GLU A 53 13.48 -28.41 -9.94
CA GLU A 53 13.19 -29.57 -9.08
C GLU A 53 12.17 -30.51 -9.75
N LEU A 54 11.08 -29.97 -10.30
CA LEU A 54 10.07 -30.79 -11.00
C LEU A 54 10.64 -31.51 -12.22
N GLN A 55 11.50 -30.85 -13.00
CA GLN A 55 12.07 -31.42 -14.22
C GLN A 55 13.13 -32.48 -13.93
N GLU A 56 14.05 -32.25 -12.98
CA GLU A 56 15.03 -33.25 -12.56
C GLU A 56 14.37 -34.50 -11.98
N GLU A 57 13.33 -34.32 -11.17
CA GLU A 57 12.63 -35.43 -10.54
C GLU A 57 11.76 -36.21 -11.55
N ALA A 58 11.15 -35.54 -12.54
CA ALA A 58 10.47 -36.22 -13.65
C ALA A 58 11.42 -37.08 -14.48
N ILE A 59 12.68 -36.65 -14.63
CA ILE A 59 13.74 -37.44 -15.29
C ILE A 59 14.10 -38.65 -14.43
N LYS A 60 14.32 -38.48 -13.11
CA LYS A 60 14.61 -39.60 -12.19
C LYS A 60 13.50 -40.65 -12.17
N LEU A 61 12.24 -40.22 -12.11
CA LEU A 61 11.08 -41.11 -12.14
C LEU A 61 10.96 -41.87 -13.47
N ARG A 62 11.23 -41.20 -14.59
CA ARG A 62 11.25 -41.84 -15.91
C ARG A 62 12.33 -42.92 -15.96
N ASP A 63 13.51 -42.67 -15.41
CA ASP A 63 14.62 -43.63 -15.44
C ASP A 63 14.39 -44.79 -14.47
N GLN A 64 13.88 -44.54 -13.26
CA GLN A 64 13.41 -45.59 -12.34
C GLN A 64 12.31 -46.45 -12.96
N LYS A 65 11.35 -45.83 -13.66
CA LYS A 65 10.28 -46.57 -14.34
C LYS A 65 10.81 -47.47 -15.46
N LYS A 66 11.76 -46.97 -16.27
CA LYS A 66 12.44 -47.80 -17.29
C LYS A 66 13.21 -48.96 -16.67
N GLU A 67 13.87 -48.73 -15.53
CA GLU A 67 14.58 -49.78 -14.80
C GLU A 67 13.59 -50.86 -14.33
N VAL A 68 12.47 -50.47 -13.72
CA VAL A 68 11.38 -51.39 -13.34
C VAL A 68 10.79 -52.15 -14.54
N GLU A 69 10.58 -51.48 -15.67
CA GLU A 69 10.06 -52.10 -16.91
C GLU A 69 11.06 -53.07 -17.55
N SER A 70 12.36 -52.91 -17.29
CA SER A 70 13.42 -53.78 -17.80
C SER A 70 13.66 -55.05 -16.97
N LEU A 71 13.18 -55.09 -15.72
CA LEU A 71 13.45 -56.19 -14.79
C LEU A 71 12.44 -57.34 -14.95
N LYS A 72 12.75 -58.30 -15.83
CA LYS A 72 12.11 -59.63 -15.83
C LYS A 72 12.72 -60.52 -14.74
N GLY A 73 11.97 -60.89 -13.69
CA GLY A 73 12.38 -61.98 -12.77
C GLY A 73 12.07 -61.86 -11.27
N TYR A 74 11.48 -60.77 -10.77
CA TYR A 74 11.26 -60.57 -9.33
C TYR A 74 10.02 -61.28 -8.76
N SER A 75 10.09 -61.63 -7.47
CA SER A 75 8.97 -62.22 -6.71
C SER A 75 7.90 -61.18 -6.38
N LYS A 76 6.67 -61.64 -6.09
CA LYS A 76 5.51 -60.79 -5.77
C LYS A 76 5.74 -59.87 -4.55
N SER A 77 6.62 -60.28 -3.63
CA SER A 77 7.02 -59.51 -2.44
C SER A 77 7.89 -58.31 -2.81
N GLU A 78 8.90 -58.52 -3.65
CA GLU A 78 9.84 -57.49 -4.07
C GLU A 78 9.15 -56.40 -4.91
N ILE A 79 8.20 -56.78 -5.77
CA ILE A 79 7.36 -55.84 -6.53
C ILE A 79 6.49 -54.98 -5.60
N SER A 80 5.96 -55.56 -4.52
CA SER A 80 5.15 -54.86 -3.52
C SER A 80 5.97 -53.84 -2.74
N GLU A 81 7.19 -54.22 -2.37
CA GLU A 81 8.12 -53.38 -1.62
C GLU A 81 8.60 -52.17 -2.46
N PHE A 82 8.91 -52.39 -3.74
CA PHE A 82 9.21 -51.31 -4.68
C PHE A 82 8.05 -50.34 -4.85
N LYS A 83 6.80 -50.83 -4.97
CA LYS A 83 5.62 -49.94 -5.07
C LYS A 83 5.44 -49.04 -3.87
N LYS A 84 5.67 -49.56 -2.66
CA LYS A 84 5.61 -48.76 -1.42
C LYS A 84 6.71 -47.70 -1.38
N GLN A 85 7.93 -48.03 -1.80
CA GLN A 85 9.01 -47.04 -1.87
C GLN A 85 8.69 -45.90 -2.84
N ILE A 86 8.11 -46.23 -4.00
CA ILE A 86 7.66 -45.25 -4.99
C ILE A 86 6.57 -44.34 -4.40
N GLU A 87 5.56 -44.90 -3.73
CA GLU A 87 4.47 -44.14 -3.11
C GLU A 87 4.97 -43.20 -2.02
N ILE A 88 5.84 -43.67 -1.12
CA ILE A 88 6.48 -42.85 -0.07
C ILE A 88 7.32 -41.72 -0.70
N SER A 89 8.02 -42.01 -1.80
CA SER A 89 8.80 -41.01 -2.53
C SER A 89 7.90 -39.91 -3.12
N TYR A 90 6.77 -40.29 -3.72
CA TYR A 90 5.81 -39.35 -4.28
C TYR A 90 5.16 -38.48 -3.18
N ASP A 91 4.75 -39.07 -2.06
CA ASP A 91 4.17 -38.32 -0.94
C ASP A 91 5.18 -37.30 -0.37
N ARG A 92 6.44 -37.71 -0.22
CA ARG A 92 7.51 -36.82 0.26
C ARG A 92 7.76 -35.66 -0.72
N GLN A 93 7.72 -35.93 -2.02
CA GLN A 93 7.86 -34.90 -3.06
C GLN A 93 6.68 -33.94 -3.09
N LEU A 94 5.46 -34.47 -2.97
CA LEU A 94 4.25 -33.65 -2.90
C LEU A 94 4.27 -32.72 -1.69
N SER A 95 4.77 -33.20 -0.54
CA SER A 95 4.98 -32.38 0.65
C SER A 95 5.94 -31.22 0.38
N ARG A 96 7.11 -31.48 -0.23
CA ARG A 96 8.08 -30.42 -0.57
C ARG A 96 7.50 -29.35 -1.51
N ILE A 97 6.82 -29.77 -2.58
CA ILE A 97 6.20 -28.83 -3.53
C ILE A 97 5.11 -28.02 -2.83
N THR A 98 4.30 -28.69 -2.00
CA THR A 98 3.24 -28.03 -1.23
C THR A 98 3.84 -26.99 -0.28
N GLU A 99 4.90 -27.32 0.44
CA GLU A 99 5.62 -26.38 1.32
C GLU A 99 6.14 -25.16 0.55
N MET A 100 6.78 -25.37 -0.61
CA MET A 100 7.28 -24.27 -1.46
C MET A 100 6.15 -23.36 -1.96
N VAL A 101 5.04 -23.95 -2.42
CA VAL A 101 3.86 -23.19 -2.86
C VAL A 101 3.23 -22.42 -1.69
N TYR A 102 3.14 -23.03 -0.50
CA TYR A 102 2.65 -22.37 0.71
C TYR A 102 3.56 -21.21 1.12
N LEU A 103 4.89 -21.39 1.08
CA LEU A 103 5.87 -20.34 1.37
C LEU A 103 5.72 -19.16 0.39
N TYR A 104 5.59 -19.43 -0.91
CA TYR A 104 5.38 -18.38 -1.91
C TYR A 104 4.05 -17.63 -1.70
N TYR A 105 2.97 -18.37 -1.40
CA TYR A 105 1.67 -17.76 -1.09
C TYR A 105 1.75 -16.87 0.16
N ILE A 106 2.39 -17.34 1.24
CA ILE A 106 2.57 -16.57 2.46
C ILE A 106 3.39 -15.32 2.19
N LEU A 107 4.50 -15.42 1.44
CA LEU A 107 5.35 -14.29 1.10
C LEU A 107 4.58 -13.24 0.26
N TYR A 108 3.79 -13.69 -0.71
CA TYR A 108 2.94 -12.82 -1.52
C TYR A 108 1.90 -12.08 -0.66
N VAL A 109 1.18 -12.82 0.20
CA VAL A 109 0.18 -12.22 1.10
C VAL A 109 0.85 -11.22 2.05
N LEU A 110 2.00 -11.58 2.62
CA LEU A 110 2.75 -10.70 3.52
C LEU A 110 3.17 -9.41 2.81
N PHE A 111 3.73 -9.51 1.61
CA PHE A 111 4.13 -8.35 0.80
C PHE A 111 2.94 -7.43 0.51
N VAL A 112 1.82 -7.98 0.04
CA VAL A 112 0.61 -7.19 -0.26
C VAL A 112 0.07 -6.49 1.00
N VAL A 113 0.03 -7.19 2.13
CA VAL A 113 -0.44 -6.62 3.40
C VAL A 113 0.47 -5.49 3.88
N VAL A 114 1.79 -5.67 3.82
CA VAL A 114 2.76 -4.63 4.23
C VAL A 114 2.59 -3.38 3.37
N VAL A 115 2.55 -3.51 2.04
CA VAL A 115 2.36 -2.38 1.12
C VAL A 115 1.03 -1.65 1.40
N GLN A 116 -0.05 -2.40 1.68
CA GLN A 116 -1.34 -1.79 2.01
C GLN A 116 -1.31 -1.01 3.34
N VAL A 117 -0.62 -1.52 4.36
CA VAL A 117 -0.50 -0.83 5.64
C VAL A 117 0.33 0.44 5.48
N GLU A 118 1.45 0.39 4.76
CA GLU A 118 2.30 1.55 4.52
C GLU A 118 1.58 2.68 3.78
N THR A 119 0.79 2.34 2.75
CA THR A 119 0.02 3.34 1.98
C THR A 119 -1.03 4.02 2.86
N LYS A 120 -1.81 3.25 3.64
CA LYS A 120 -2.80 3.80 4.58
C LYS A 120 -2.17 4.67 5.67
N LEU A 121 -1.00 4.29 6.17
CA LEU A 121 -0.25 5.09 7.15
C LEU A 121 0.21 6.41 6.53
N LYS A 122 0.79 6.39 5.32
CA LYS A 122 1.22 7.60 4.60
C LYS A 122 0.05 8.56 4.33
N GLU A 123 -1.10 8.05 3.90
CA GLU A 123 -2.31 8.86 3.69
C GLU A 123 -2.82 9.48 4.98
N THR A 124 -2.83 8.71 6.07
CA THR A 124 -3.27 9.20 7.38
C THR A 124 -2.32 10.26 7.93
N ALA A 125 -1.00 10.06 7.79
CA ALA A 125 -0.01 11.05 8.18
C ALA A 125 -0.21 12.38 7.44
N LYS A 126 -0.34 12.34 6.11
CA LYS A 126 -0.62 13.55 5.29
C LYS A 126 -1.90 14.26 5.72
N ARG A 127 -2.95 13.51 6.05
CA ARG A 127 -4.22 14.08 6.53
C ARG A 127 -4.04 14.79 7.87
N LEU A 128 -3.32 14.18 8.80
CA LEU A 128 -3.04 14.76 10.12
C LEU A 128 -2.14 15.99 10.03
N GLU A 129 -1.10 15.95 9.18
CA GLU A 129 -0.23 17.12 8.93
C GLU A 129 -1.03 18.30 8.39
N LYS A 130 -1.96 18.05 7.45
CA LYS A 130 -2.85 19.09 6.93
C LYS A 130 -3.76 19.67 8.02
N GLN A 131 -4.42 18.82 8.80
CA GLN A 131 -5.30 19.27 9.89
C GLN A 131 -4.54 20.08 10.94
N LEU A 132 -3.32 19.67 11.27
CA LEU A 132 -2.48 20.39 12.21
C LEU A 132 -2.14 21.80 11.71
N GLY A 133 -1.82 21.93 10.42
CA GLY A 133 -1.56 23.24 9.81
C GLY A 133 -2.78 24.16 9.82
N GLU A 134 -3.96 23.62 9.50
CA GLU A 134 -5.22 24.38 9.53
C GLU A 134 -5.57 24.83 10.96
N GLU A 135 -5.45 23.95 11.95
CA GLU A 135 -5.70 24.26 13.36
C GLU A 135 -4.71 25.31 13.89
N GLN A 136 -3.42 25.20 13.54
CA GLN A 136 -2.40 26.18 13.94
C GLN A 136 -2.68 27.57 13.34
N ALA A 137 -3.08 27.63 12.07
CA ALA A 137 -3.45 28.89 11.43
C ALA A 137 -4.71 29.52 12.08
N ALA A 138 -5.75 28.72 12.31
CA ALA A 138 -6.98 29.18 12.95
C ALA A 138 -6.72 29.70 14.37
N ARG A 139 -5.85 29.03 15.12
CA ARG A 139 -5.45 29.44 16.47
C ARG A 139 -4.69 30.78 16.46
N LEU A 140 -3.75 30.94 15.54
CA LEU A 140 -2.98 32.19 15.41
C LEU A 140 -3.91 33.38 15.12
N GLU A 141 -4.83 33.24 14.17
CA GLU A 141 -5.80 34.29 13.87
C GLU A 141 -6.73 34.60 15.05
N ALA A 142 -7.15 33.57 15.80
CA ALA A 142 -7.98 33.77 16.98
C ALA A 142 -7.24 34.54 18.07
N GLU A 143 -5.95 34.26 18.26
CA GLU A 143 -5.09 34.95 19.20
C GLU A 143 -4.86 36.42 18.81
N GLU A 144 -4.61 36.71 17.53
CA GLU A 144 -4.51 38.08 17.01
C GLU A 144 -5.80 38.87 17.25
N ARG A 145 -6.96 38.29 16.92
CA ARG A 145 -8.27 38.92 17.16
C ARG A 145 -8.51 39.18 18.65
N ALA A 146 -8.18 38.22 19.51
CA ALA A 146 -8.33 38.38 20.96
C ALA A 146 -7.44 39.52 21.50
N ASN A 147 -6.18 39.59 21.05
CA ASN A 147 -5.24 40.65 21.42
C ASN A 147 -5.72 42.03 20.97
N GLU A 148 -6.26 42.15 19.75
CA GLU A 148 -6.84 43.41 19.27
C GLU A 148 -8.02 43.87 20.12
N VAL A 149 -8.96 42.96 20.43
CA VAL A 149 -10.12 43.24 21.28
C VAL A 149 -9.67 43.65 22.68
N GLN A 150 -8.69 42.94 23.24
CA GLN A 150 -8.14 43.26 24.56
C GLN A 150 -7.49 44.65 24.58
N LYS A 151 -6.72 45.01 23.55
CA LYS A 151 -6.09 46.34 23.43
C LYS A 151 -7.14 47.44 23.36
N ARG A 152 -8.18 47.27 22.51
CA ARG A 152 -9.29 48.23 22.39
C ARG A 152 -10.04 48.40 23.71
N SER A 153 -10.38 47.29 24.37
CA SER A 153 -11.03 47.31 25.68
C SER A 153 -10.18 48.01 26.75
N SER A 154 -8.87 47.76 26.76
CA SER A 154 -7.94 48.42 27.69
C SER A 154 -7.88 49.94 27.46
N ASP A 155 -7.83 50.38 26.20
CA ASP A 155 -7.85 51.80 25.83
C ASP A 155 -9.17 52.48 26.23
N GLU A 156 -10.31 51.80 26.05
CA GLU A 156 -11.62 52.29 26.48
C GLU A 156 -11.72 52.39 28.01
N ILE A 157 -11.28 51.37 28.75
CA ILE A 157 -11.24 51.39 30.22
C ILE A 157 -10.39 52.56 30.71
N LYS A 158 -9.24 52.82 30.08
CA LYS A 158 -8.37 53.95 30.43
C LYS A 158 -9.09 55.28 30.24
N LYS A 159 -9.74 55.50 29.08
CA LYS A 159 -10.51 56.72 28.81
C LYS A 159 -11.67 56.91 29.80
N LEU A 160 -12.39 55.83 30.11
CA LEU A 160 -13.48 55.87 31.08
C LEU A 160 -12.99 56.24 32.48
N ARG A 161 -11.84 55.71 32.91
CA ARG A 161 -11.21 56.09 34.19
C ARG A 161 -10.82 57.56 34.23
N GLU A 162 -10.19 58.06 33.17
CA GLU A 162 -9.80 59.48 33.07
C GLU A 162 -11.01 60.42 33.12
N ASN A 163 -12.11 60.07 32.46
CA ASN A 163 -13.36 60.82 32.49
C ASN A 163 -14.01 60.79 33.87
N LEU A 164 -14.02 59.62 34.53
CA LEU A 164 -14.55 59.47 35.88
C LEU A 164 -13.77 60.32 36.88
N GLU A 165 -12.43 60.28 36.85
CA GLU A 165 -11.58 61.11 37.70
C GLU A 165 -11.80 62.61 37.48
N ARG A 166 -12.10 63.03 36.25
CA ARG A 166 -12.42 64.43 35.93
C ARG A 166 -13.75 64.83 36.55
N ALA A 167 -14.79 64.04 36.34
CA ALA A 167 -16.12 64.28 36.92
C ALA A 167 -16.07 64.30 38.47
N GLU A 168 -15.28 63.41 39.08
CA GLU A 168 -15.07 63.42 40.54
C GLU A 168 -14.35 64.69 41.03
N ARG A 169 -13.38 65.22 40.27
CA ARG A 169 -12.71 66.49 40.61
C ARG A 169 -13.69 67.66 40.52
N GLU A 170 -14.45 67.75 39.44
CA GLU A 170 -15.44 68.81 39.22
C GLU A 170 -16.52 68.81 40.31
N THR A 171 -17.04 67.64 40.68
CA THR A 171 -18.03 67.51 41.76
C THR A 171 -17.47 67.92 43.13
N LYS A 172 -16.23 67.53 43.46
CA LYS A 172 -15.54 67.98 44.68
C LYS A 172 -15.34 69.51 44.71
N GLU A 173 -14.99 70.12 43.58
CA GLU A 173 -14.85 71.58 43.48
C GLU A 173 -16.19 72.30 43.66
N LEU A 174 -17.25 71.80 43.03
CA LEU A 174 -18.61 72.34 43.19
C LEU A 174 -19.08 72.24 44.64
N GLN A 175 -18.87 71.11 45.31
CA GLN A 175 -19.18 70.95 46.74
C GLN A 175 -18.40 71.94 47.61
N LYS A 176 -17.11 72.16 47.32
CA LYS A 176 -16.28 73.14 48.04
C LYS A 176 -16.75 74.59 47.83
N LYS A 177 -17.21 74.94 46.62
CA LYS A 177 -17.83 76.24 46.33
C LYS A 177 -19.15 76.41 47.08
N LEU A 178 -19.99 75.37 47.09
CA LEU A 178 -21.28 75.40 47.79
C LEU A 178 -21.11 75.55 49.31
N GLY A 179 -20.15 74.83 49.91
CA GLY A 179 -19.82 74.96 51.34
C GLY A 179 -19.22 76.31 51.73
N LYS A 180 -18.64 77.06 50.79
CA LYS A 180 -18.21 78.45 51.00
C LYS A 180 -19.37 79.44 50.94
N CYS A 181 -20.37 79.20 50.09
CA CYS A 181 -21.56 80.05 50.00
C CYS A 181 -22.54 79.87 51.17
N ILE A 182 -22.45 78.78 51.92
CA ILE A 182 -23.30 78.51 53.10
C ILE A 182 -22.71 79.09 54.40
N ASN A 183 -21.42 79.47 54.41
CA ASN A 183 -20.71 80.04 55.58
C ASN A 183 -20.49 81.58 55.48
N LEU A 184 -21.29 82.28 54.68
CA LEU A 184 -21.39 83.75 54.59
C LEU A 184 -22.77 84.18 55.07
#